data_AF-A0A127QPH5-F1
#
_entry.id   AF-A0A127QPH5-F1
#
_cell.length_a   1.000
_cell.length_b   1.000
_cell.length_c   1.000
_cell.angle_alpha   90.00
_cell.angle_beta   90.00
_cell.angle_gamma   90.00
#
_symmetry.space_group_name_H-M   'P 1'
#
loop_
_entity.id
_entity.type
_entity.pdbx_description
1 polymer ?
#
loop_
_entity_poly.entity_id
_entity_poly.type
_entity_poly.pdbx_seq_one_letter_code
_entity_poly.pdbx_strand_id
1 'polypeptide(L)' 'MLALRFPGILPPMSDLEALESAAVQSLTKGFSGEAWKIRPYRAPHHTASAVALVGGYEFQR' A
#
# COMPACT_ATOMS: atom_id res chain seq x y z
N MET A 1 -15.72 2.27 -7.06
CA MET A 1 -14.37 1.74 -7.38
C MET A 1 -13.98 0.68 -6.37
N LEU A 2 -13.67 -0.54 -6.82
CA LEU A 2 -13.37 -1.70 -5.97
C LEU A 2 -12.18 -1.43 -5.02
N ALA A 3 -11.13 -0.76 -5.50
CA ALA A 3 -9.91 -0.41 -4.76
C ALA A 3 -10.14 0.39 -3.46
N LEU A 4 -11.19 1.21 -3.36
CA LEU A 4 -11.54 1.95 -2.15
C LEU A 4 -12.02 1.05 -1.00
N ARG A 5 -12.51 -0.16 -1.32
CA ARG A 5 -13.02 -1.12 -0.32
C ARG A 5 -11.93 -2.10 0.15
N PHE A 6 -10.83 -2.23 -0.58
CA PHE A 6 -9.76 -3.21 -0.30
C PHE A 6 -9.13 -3.08 1.10
N PRO A 7 -8.73 -1.89 1.58
CA PRO A 7 -8.12 -1.77 2.91
C PRO A 7 -9.02 -2.25 4.04
N GLY A 8 -10.34 -2.16 3.89
CA GLY A 8 -11.33 -2.56 4.91
C GLY A 8 -11.80 -4.01 4.83
N ILE A 9 -11.47 -4.75 3.76
CA ILE A 9 -11.81 -6.19 3.61
C ILE A 9 -10.60 -7.10 3.79
N LEU A 10 -9.39 -6.55 3.76
CA LEU A 10 -8.18 -7.32 3.96
C LEU A 10 -8.00 -7.64 5.46
N PRO A 11 -7.52 -8.86 5.78
CA PRO A 11 -7.16 -9.18 7.14
C PRO A 11 -6.05 -8.24 7.67
N PRO A 12 -5.95 -8.07 9.00
CA PRO A 12 -4.86 -7.33 9.61
C PRO A 12 -3.51 -7.80 9.09
N MET A 13 -2.55 -6.87 8.97
CA MET A 13 -1.19 -7.23 8.57
C MET A 13 -0.53 -8.13 9.62
N SER A 14 0.12 -9.18 9.15
CA SER A 14 1.10 -9.92 9.93
C SER A 14 2.31 -9.02 10.27
N ASP A 15 3.10 -9.40 11.27
CA ASP A 15 4.32 -8.67 11.62
C ASP A 15 5.33 -8.63 10.46
N LEU A 16 5.41 -9.70 9.65
CA LEU A 16 6.26 -9.77 8.46
C LEU A 16 5.81 -8.77 7.40
N GLU A 17 4.54 -8.77 7.02
CA GLU A 17 4.01 -7.80 6.05
C GLU A 17 4.22 -6.35 6.54
N ALA A 18 4.03 -6.11 7.84
CA ALA A 18 4.20 -4.78 8.43
C ALA A 18 5.66 -4.32 8.36
N LEU A 19 6.60 -5.24 8.62
CA LEU A 19 8.04 -4.97 8.51
C LEU A 19 8.46 -4.68 7.06
N GLU A 20 7.98 -5.47 6.10
CA GLU A 20 8.25 -5.25 4.67
C GLU A 20 7.70 -3.88 4.20
N SER A 21 6.47 -3.56 4.60
CA SER A 21 5.87 -2.25 4.27
C SER A 21 6.64 -1.09 4.92
N ALA A 22 7.04 -1.22 6.18
CA ALA A 22 7.85 -0.22 6.88
C ALA A 22 9.21 -0.04 6.20
N ALA A 23 9.85 -1.12 5.76
CA ALA A 23 11.12 -1.07 5.01
C ALA A 23 10.96 -0.25 3.72
N VAL A 24 9.94 -0.51 2.91
CA VAL A 24 9.67 0.26 1.68
C VAL A 24 9.37 1.74 1.99
N GLN A 25 8.60 2.02 3.03
CA GLN A 25 8.27 3.40 3.42
C GLN A 25 9.49 4.18 3.93
N SER A 26 10.40 3.52 4.63
CA SER A 26 11.64 4.12 5.15
C SER A 26 12.51 4.74 4.04
N LEU A 27 12.44 4.18 2.82
CA LEU A 27 13.20 4.65 1.66
C LEU A 27 12.68 5.97 1.07
N THR A 28 11.42 6.33 1.31
CA THR A 28 10.77 7.46 0.60
C THR A 28 10.45 8.65 1.49
N LYS A 29 9.97 8.42 2.73
CA LYS A 29 9.44 9.50 3.59
C LYS A 29 9.85 9.41 5.06
N GLY A 30 10.63 8.40 5.44
CA GLY A 30 10.80 8.04 6.84
C GLY A 30 9.54 7.34 7.36
N PHE A 31 9.72 6.24 8.07
CA PHE A 31 8.63 5.50 8.68
C PHE A 31 8.33 6.08 10.08
N SER A 32 7.06 6.34 10.39
CA SER A 32 6.61 6.66 11.77
C SER A 32 6.02 5.41 12.41
N GLY A 33 6.27 5.21 13.71
CA GLY A 33 5.66 4.12 14.49
C GLY A 33 4.13 4.14 14.48
N GLU A 34 3.52 5.31 14.22
CA GLU A 34 2.07 5.47 14.05
C GLU A 34 1.54 4.74 12.81
N ALA A 35 2.40 4.44 11.83
CA ALA A 35 2.05 3.69 10.62
C ALA A 35 2.23 2.17 10.77
N TRP A 36 2.59 1.67 11.95
CA TRP A 36 2.78 0.24 12.19
C TRP A 36 1.49 -0.55 11.96
N LYS A 37 1.57 -1.61 11.14
CA LYS A 37 0.43 -2.45 10.71
C LYS A 37 -0.69 -1.71 9.99
N ILE A 38 -0.47 -0.46 9.57
CA ILE A 38 -1.42 0.27 8.73
C ILE A 38 -1.05 0.02 7.27
N ARG A 39 -1.95 -0.63 6.52
CA ARG A 39 -1.73 -0.86 5.08
C ARG A 39 -1.67 0.50 4.36
N PRO A 40 -0.58 0.81 3.65
CA PRO A 40 -0.50 2.04 2.90
C PRO A 40 -1.56 2.02 1.80
N TYR A 41 -2.45 3.00 1.84
CA TYR A 41 -3.47 3.21 0.82
C TYR A 41 -3.12 4.42 -0.02
N ARG A 42 -3.06 4.25 -1.35
CA ARG A 42 -3.06 5.36 -2.30
C ARG A 42 -4.32 5.26 -3.14
N ALA A 43 -5.14 6.30 -3.09
CA ALA A 43 -6.33 6.37 -3.92
C ALA A 43 -5.91 6.35 -5.39
N PRO A 44 -6.35 5.36 -6.18
CA PRO A 44 -6.04 5.34 -7.60
C PRO A 44 -6.72 6.52 -8.32
N HIS A 45 -6.05 7.08 -9.31
CA HIS A 45 -6.66 8.07 -10.20
C HIS A 45 -7.79 7.43 -11.01
N HIS A 46 -8.76 8.22 -11.45
CA HIS A 46 -9.93 7.74 -12.20
C HIS A 46 -9.59 7.09 -13.54
N THR A 47 -8.35 7.26 -14.02
CA THR A 47 -7.77 6.62 -15.21
C THR A 47 -6.95 5.36 -14.91
N ALA A 48 -6.84 4.93 -13.65
CA ALA A 48 -6.07 3.75 -13.28
C ALA A 48 -6.69 2.48 -13.88
N SER A 49 -5.89 1.73 -14.62
CA SER A 49 -6.31 0.44 -15.20
C SER A 49 -6.46 -0.63 -14.12
N ALA A 50 -7.23 -1.69 -14.40
CA ALA A 50 -7.35 -2.82 -13.50
C ALA A 50 -5.99 -3.47 -13.16
N VAL A 51 -5.04 -3.48 -14.10
CA VAL A 51 -3.67 -3.96 -13.90
C VAL A 51 -2.90 -3.06 -12.92
N ALA A 52 -3.05 -1.74 -13.02
CA ALA A 52 -2.44 -0.79 -12.09
C ALA A 52 -2.96 -0.95 -10.66
N LEU A 53 -4.20 -1.42 -10.48
CA LEU A 53 -4.82 -1.63 -9.16
C LEU A 53 -4.33 -2.90 -8.44
N VAL A 54 -3.90 -3.93 -9.17
CA VAL A 54 -3.48 -5.22 -8.58
C VAL A 54 -1.98 -5.24 -8.24
N GLY A 55 -1.18 -4.38 -8.86
CA GLY A 55 0.27 -4.36 -8.61
C GLY A 55 1.12 -3.76 -9.72
N GLY A 56 0.52 -3.17 -10.76
CA GLY A 56 1.26 -2.46 -11.80
C GLY A 56 1.79 -1.11 -11.35
N TYR A 57 2.61 -1.06 -10.30
CA TYR A 57 3.63 -0.02 -10.22
C TYR A 57 4.87 -0.57 -10.92
N GLU A 58 4.97 -0.34 -12.22
CA GLU A 58 6.29 -0.32 -12.81
C GLU A 58 7.01 0.85 -12.15
N PHE A 59 8.06 0.55 -11.39
CA PHE A 59 8.96 1.54 -10.83
C PHE A 59 9.59 2.32 -11.99
N GLN A 60 8.91 3.37 -12.45
CA GLN A 60 9.50 4.33 -13.36
C GLN A 60 10.31 5.34 -12.54
N ARG A 61 11.57 4.94 -12.33
CA ARG A 61 12.74 5.71 -11.87
C ARG A 61 12.78 6.16 -10.41
#